data_AF-A0A9D3M434-F1
#
_entry.id   AF-A0A9D3M434-F1
#
_cell.length_a   1.000
_cell.length_b   1.000
_cell.length_c   1.000
_cell.angle_alpha   90.00
_cell.angle_beta   90.00
_cell.angle_gamma   90.00
#
_symmetry.space_group_name_H-M   'P 1'
#
loop_
_entity.id
_entity.type
_entity.pdbx_description
1 polymer ?
#
loop_
_entity_poly.entity_id
_entity_poly.type
_entity_poly.pdbx_seq_one_letter_code
_entity_poly.pdbx_strand_id
1 'polypeptide(L)'
;MFRDESVQSNIEACHREIVYLNAKEELSEDVTNTLTLVIEKLKSCTSNGAKRSKERSLEEASQLLRRVQAKRLRALEVKCILPFARLLISMQLDMSHISTACRKLDQMLQQLSEVNHSVVLEETKACVMTLVQKEQILSAKDLQTVCMFLEDSTMGREVCRQICPSLLSRVAEVFAVTLEQDASRNGERCYLAVKVCLQVFQLLHREVAHLVWEKNSGDSAVQSILKHLMSIILGETSNRDARLLSGTAVAMLINTSPEARGDGGLAAQSLLQVTSADPWLLCVGGLRVECRPSGSDGVDRLAVTRGLLTCCRKDILTSPLDNNGTCLILDGLFPVVSALCEEKLDCHYYVFQVFTLWLRCLKDCLEEVWEVRGAPLLQEDHGLRRRLTRVIWNNAESPLEGVSEFVHGSFRLLLEVYQLDCRRFGGAERPLYLALLRRISSLPWQAKAKYPPPRCSPTWAPARYWNTFQSFPVIS
;
A
#
# COMPACT_ATOMS: atom_id res chain seq x y z
N MET A 1 -25.19 -20.98 -11.38
CA MET A 1 -24.04 -20.75 -12.28
C MET A 1 -24.18 -19.33 -12.81
N PHE A 2 -23.25 -18.44 -12.43
CA PHE A 2 -23.23 -17.07 -12.95
C PHE A 2 -23.12 -17.14 -14.47
N ARG A 3 -24.07 -16.53 -15.18
CA ARG A 3 -23.97 -16.40 -16.64
C ARG A 3 -23.38 -15.02 -16.90
N ASP A 4 -22.23 -15.00 -17.55
CA ASP A 4 -21.62 -13.75 -18.05
C ASP A 4 -22.45 -13.24 -19.23
N GLU A 5 -23.66 -12.79 -18.92
CA GLU A 5 -24.58 -12.17 -19.85
C GLU A 5 -24.21 -10.69 -19.98
N SER A 6 -24.37 -10.14 -21.19
CA SER A 6 -24.06 -8.73 -21.42
C SER A 6 -24.86 -7.85 -20.45
N VAL A 7 -24.27 -6.72 -20.05
CA VAL A 7 -24.96 -5.75 -19.17
C VAL A 7 -26.34 -5.39 -19.71
N GLN A 8 -26.49 -5.31 -21.04
CA GLN A 8 -27.77 -5.05 -21.69
C GLN A 8 -28.81 -6.16 -21.44
N SER A 9 -28.40 -7.43 -21.49
CA SER A 9 -29.28 -8.57 -21.17
C SER A 9 -29.72 -8.55 -19.70
N ASN A 10 -28.79 -8.23 -18.79
CA ASN A 10 -29.10 -8.08 -17.35
C ASN A 10 -30.04 -6.91 -17.07
N ILE A 11 -29.92 -5.79 -17.80
CA ILE A 11 -30.87 -4.66 -17.73
C ILE A 11 -32.28 -5.11 -18.09
N GLU A 12 -32.43 -5.85 -19.19
CA GLU A 12 -33.72 -6.35 -19.65
C GLU A 12 -34.32 -7.38 -18.69
N ALA A 13 -33.49 -8.25 -18.11
CA ALA A 13 -33.92 -9.21 -17.09
C ALA A 13 -34.46 -8.50 -15.83
N CYS A 14 -33.75 -7.48 -15.33
CA CYS A 14 -34.22 -6.68 -14.19
C CYS A 14 -35.55 -5.98 -14.50
N HIS A 15 -35.67 -5.36 -15.67
CA HIS A 15 -36.86 -4.64 -16.06
C HIS A 15 -38.08 -5.57 -16.19
N ARG A 16 -37.90 -6.77 -16.77
CA ARG A 16 -38.98 -7.77 -16.88
C ARG A 16 -39.50 -8.18 -15.51
N GLU A 17 -38.60 -8.42 -14.55
CA GLU A 17 -39.01 -8.88 -13.22
C GLU A 17 -39.75 -7.78 -12.44
N ILE A 18 -39.30 -6.53 -12.53
CA ILE A 18 -39.99 -5.39 -11.89
C ILE A 18 -41.40 -5.21 -12.45
N VAL A 19 -41.56 -5.29 -13.78
CA VAL A 19 -42.88 -5.19 -14.43
C VAL A 19 -43.78 -6.35 -13.99
N TYR A 20 -43.23 -7.56 -13.89
CA TYR A 20 -43.98 -8.74 -13.45
C TYR A 20 -44.49 -8.61 -12.00
N LEU A 21 -43.65 -8.16 -11.07
CA LEU A 21 -44.07 -7.95 -9.68
C LEU A 21 -45.09 -6.81 -9.54
N ASN A 22 -44.97 -5.76 -10.34
CA ASN A 22 -45.95 -4.68 -10.38
C ASN A 22 -47.33 -5.17 -10.85
N ALA A 23 -47.35 -6.04 -11.87
CA ALA A 23 -48.60 -6.63 -12.37
C ALA A 23 -49.30 -7.54 -11.36
N LYS A 24 -48.57 -8.01 -10.34
CA LYS A 24 -49.10 -8.83 -9.24
C LYS A 24 -49.50 -8.02 -8.00
N GLU A 25 -49.37 -6.70 -8.02
CA GLU A 25 -49.59 -5.81 -6.87
C GLU A 25 -48.72 -6.16 -5.64
N GLU A 26 -47.62 -6.90 -5.84
CA GLU A 26 -46.69 -7.32 -4.78
C GLU A 26 -45.74 -6.19 -4.36
N LEU A 27 -45.65 -5.13 -5.17
CA LEU A 27 -44.87 -3.91 -4.91
C LEU A 27 -45.76 -2.67 -4.93
N SER A 28 -45.48 -1.72 -4.05
CA SER A 28 -46.07 -0.38 -4.12
C SER A 28 -45.60 0.34 -5.38
N GLU A 29 -46.52 1.02 -6.07
CA GLU A 29 -46.26 1.78 -7.30
C GLU A 29 -45.06 2.76 -7.17
N ASP A 30 -44.90 3.38 -6.01
CA ASP A 30 -43.78 4.27 -5.67
C ASP A 30 -42.41 3.56 -5.71
N VAL A 31 -42.36 2.31 -5.25
CA VAL A 31 -41.15 1.47 -5.26
C VAL A 31 -40.85 1.01 -6.68
N THR A 32 -41.86 0.54 -7.43
CA THR A 32 -41.72 0.14 -8.83
C THR A 32 -41.17 1.30 -9.68
N ASN A 33 -41.75 2.49 -9.55
CA ASN A 33 -41.33 3.69 -10.27
C ASN A 33 -39.88 4.07 -9.93
N THR A 34 -39.52 4.01 -8.65
CA THR A 34 -38.15 4.32 -8.22
C THR A 34 -37.14 3.32 -8.76
N LEU A 35 -37.41 2.01 -8.68
CA LEU A 35 -36.51 0.97 -9.19
C LEU A 35 -36.37 1.02 -10.72
N THR A 36 -37.45 1.35 -11.43
CA THR A 36 -37.43 1.55 -12.88
C THR A 36 -36.51 2.72 -13.24
N LEU A 37 -36.62 3.84 -12.52
CA LEU A 37 -35.74 4.99 -12.72
C LEU A 37 -34.27 4.67 -12.40
N VAL A 38 -34.00 3.85 -11.38
CA VAL A 38 -32.63 3.36 -11.12
C VAL A 38 -32.09 2.61 -12.33
N ILE A 39 -32.85 1.68 -12.91
CA ILE A 39 -32.42 0.93 -14.10
C ILE A 39 -32.18 1.84 -15.29
N GLU A 40 -33.03 2.85 -15.52
CA GLU A 40 -32.82 3.83 -16.57
C GLU A 40 -31.51 4.60 -16.39
N LYS A 41 -31.18 4.98 -15.15
CA LYS A 41 -29.89 5.63 -14.84
C LYS A 41 -28.71 4.68 -15.06
N LEU A 42 -28.82 3.42 -14.67
CA LEU A 42 -27.80 2.40 -14.94
C LEU A 42 -27.62 2.16 -16.46
N LYS A 43 -28.71 2.13 -17.23
CA LYS A 43 -28.68 2.05 -18.70
C LYS A 43 -28.02 3.28 -19.32
N SER A 44 -28.32 4.48 -18.83
CA SER A 44 -27.67 5.70 -19.31
C SER A 44 -26.15 5.71 -19.04
N CYS A 45 -25.71 5.03 -17.97
CA CYS A 45 -24.30 4.89 -17.65
C CYS A 45 -23.55 4.02 -18.67
N THR A 46 -24.18 2.99 -19.23
CA THR A 46 -23.53 2.10 -20.21
C THR A 46 -23.48 2.74 -21.59
N SER A 47 -24.49 3.56 -21.96
CA SER A 47 -24.54 4.24 -23.26
C SER A 47 -23.58 5.44 -23.38
N ASN A 48 -23.16 6.03 -22.26
CA ASN A 48 -22.35 7.25 -22.26
C ASN A 48 -20.84 6.94 -22.24
N GLY A 49 -20.07 7.43 -23.21
CA GLY A 49 -18.62 7.20 -23.27
C GLY A 49 -17.79 8.02 -22.26
N ALA A 50 -18.30 9.16 -21.79
CA ALA A 50 -17.54 10.08 -20.94
C ALA A 50 -17.55 9.67 -19.46
N LYS A 51 -16.35 9.51 -18.85
CA LYS A 51 -16.17 9.12 -17.43
C LYS A 51 -17.03 9.93 -16.46
N ARG A 52 -17.02 11.27 -16.59
CA ARG A 52 -17.78 12.18 -15.72
C ARG A 52 -19.30 11.98 -15.83
N SER A 53 -19.79 11.62 -17.01
CA SER A 53 -21.20 11.32 -17.23
C SER A 53 -21.60 10.00 -16.58
N LYS A 54 -20.76 8.96 -16.71
CA LYS A 54 -20.96 7.66 -16.04
C LYS A 54 -21.05 7.82 -14.52
N GLU A 55 -20.09 8.53 -13.93
CA GLU A 55 -20.07 8.78 -12.48
C GLU A 55 -21.32 9.53 -11.99
N ARG A 56 -21.81 10.51 -12.78
CA ARG A 56 -23.05 11.22 -12.47
C ARG A 56 -24.27 10.32 -12.53
N SER A 57 -24.41 9.50 -13.58
CA SER A 57 -25.51 8.54 -13.69
C SER A 57 -25.51 7.53 -12.53
N LEU A 58 -24.34 7.04 -12.11
CA LEU A 58 -24.21 6.13 -10.97
C LEU A 58 -24.55 6.81 -9.64
N GLU A 59 -24.18 8.08 -9.47
CA GLU A 59 -24.55 8.86 -8.28
C GLU A 59 -26.07 9.04 -8.19
N GLU A 60 -26.71 9.41 -9.29
CA GLU A 60 -28.17 9.55 -9.37
C GLU A 60 -28.87 8.22 -9.08
N ALA A 61 -28.39 7.11 -9.66
CA ALA A 61 -28.90 5.76 -9.40
C ALA A 61 -28.78 5.36 -7.92
N SER A 62 -27.62 5.61 -7.30
CA SER A 62 -27.35 5.33 -5.89
C SER A 62 -28.25 6.15 -4.96
N GLN A 63 -28.47 7.43 -5.27
CA GLN A 63 -29.37 8.29 -4.49
C GLN A 63 -30.82 7.84 -4.58
N LEU A 64 -31.27 7.40 -5.76
CA LEU A 64 -32.62 6.87 -5.95
C LEU A 64 -32.82 5.58 -5.15
N LEU A 65 -31.86 4.64 -5.21
CA LEU A 65 -31.96 3.40 -4.46
C LEU A 65 -32.02 3.64 -2.94
N ARG A 66 -31.25 4.60 -2.43
CA ARG A 66 -31.30 5.03 -1.01
C ARG A 66 -32.65 5.57 -0.55
N ARG A 67 -33.42 6.18 -1.46
CA ARG A 67 -34.75 6.73 -1.12
C ARG A 67 -35.75 5.62 -0.85
N VAL A 68 -35.53 4.42 -1.38
CA VAL A 68 -36.37 3.26 -1.08
C VAL A 68 -36.06 2.82 0.36
N GLN A 69 -37.06 2.95 1.24
CA GLN A 69 -36.91 2.54 2.63
C GLN A 69 -36.48 1.07 2.72
N ALA A 70 -35.49 0.75 3.56
CA ALA A 70 -35.01 -0.63 3.74
C ALA A 70 -36.13 -1.64 4.07
N LYS A 71 -37.17 -1.22 4.80
CA LYS A 71 -38.35 -2.05 5.08
C LYS A 71 -39.16 -2.40 3.83
N ARG A 72 -39.22 -1.50 2.84
CA ARG A 72 -39.89 -1.73 1.56
C ARG A 72 -39.02 -2.56 0.62
N LEU A 73 -37.71 -2.38 0.65
CA LEU A 73 -36.77 -3.26 -0.05
C LEU A 73 -36.82 -4.70 0.49
N ARG A 74 -37.06 -4.91 1.80
CA ARG A 74 -37.28 -6.24 2.39
C ARG A 74 -38.51 -6.98 1.88
N ALA A 75 -39.47 -6.29 1.29
CA ALA A 75 -40.61 -6.93 0.65
C ALA A 75 -40.24 -7.52 -0.73
N LEU A 76 -39.06 -7.20 -1.28
CA LEU A 76 -38.61 -7.78 -2.54
C LEU A 76 -38.34 -9.28 -2.37
N GLU A 77 -38.99 -10.08 -3.22
CA GLU A 77 -38.67 -11.50 -3.33
C GLU A 77 -37.24 -11.70 -3.85
N VAL A 78 -36.64 -12.85 -3.53
CA VAL A 78 -35.35 -13.31 -4.08
C VAL A 78 -35.28 -13.17 -5.61
N LYS A 79 -36.41 -13.40 -6.29
CA LYS A 79 -36.52 -13.31 -7.75
C LYS A 79 -36.23 -11.92 -8.30
N CYS A 80 -36.48 -10.86 -7.54
CA CYS A 80 -36.15 -9.49 -7.94
C CYS A 80 -34.73 -9.07 -7.53
N ILE A 81 -34.27 -9.52 -6.36
CA ILE A 81 -32.93 -9.18 -5.85
C ILE A 81 -31.84 -9.79 -6.74
N LEU A 82 -32.03 -11.02 -7.19
CA LEU A 82 -31.03 -11.76 -7.94
C LEU A 82 -30.67 -11.10 -9.30
N PRO A 83 -31.63 -10.74 -10.18
CA PRO A 83 -31.32 -9.99 -11.41
C PRO A 83 -30.62 -8.66 -11.11
N PHE A 84 -31.05 -7.95 -10.07
CA PHE A 84 -30.48 -6.65 -9.71
C PHE A 84 -29.03 -6.79 -9.24
N ALA A 85 -28.74 -7.79 -8.41
CA ALA A 85 -27.38 -8.13 -8.01
C ALA A 85 -26.51 -8.51 -9.23
N ARG A 86 -27.02 -9.34 -10.14
CA ARG A 86 -26.32 -9.69 -11.40
C ARG A 86 -25.97 -8.49 -12.24
N LEU A 87 -26.93 -7.57 -12.42
CA LEU A 87 -26.71 -6.33 -13.17
C LEU A 87 -25.59 -5.49 -12.55
N LEU A 88 -25.64 -5.28 -11.23
CA LEU A 88 -24.60 -4.49 -10.55
C LEU A 88 -23.23 -5.15 -10.64
N ILE A 89 -23.15 -6.47 -10.46
CA ILE A 89 -21.90 -7.24 -10.60
C ILE A 89 -21.38 -7.15 -12.04
N SER A 90 -22.23 -7.36 -13.06
CA SER A 90 -21.78 -7.28 -14.46
C SER A 90 -21.28 -5.88 -14.82
N MET A 91 -21.92 -4.83 -14.27
CA MET A 91 -21.45 -3.45 -14.42
C MET A 91 -20.11 -3.22 -13.72
N GLN A 92 -19.85 -3.85 -12.57
CA GLN A 92 -18.53 -3.79 -11.91
C GLN A 92 -17.45 -4.45 -12.76
N LEU A 93 -17.74 -5.59 -13.40
CA LEU A 93 -16.80 -6.27 -14.29
C LEU A 93 -16.43 -5.39 -15.50
N ASP A 94 -17.43 -4.77 -16.13
CA ASP A 94 -17.24 -3.87 -17.28
C ASP A 94 -16.48 -2.59 -16.91
N MET A 95 -16.64 -2.11 -15.68
CA MET A 95 -16.02 -0.88 -15.16
C MET A 95 -14.85 -1.13 -14.20
N SER A 96 -14.25 -2.32 -14.24
CA SER A 96 -13.18 -2.77 -13.32
C SER A 96 -11.91 -1.90 -13.28
N HIS A 97 -11.73 -1.02 -14.27
CA HIS A 97 -10.64 -0.04 -14.35
C HIS A 97 -11.00 1.33 -13.74
N ILE A 98 -12.27 1.55 -13.35
CA ILE A 98 -12.77 2.81 -12.77
C ILE A 98 -13.17 2.58 -11.31
N SER A 99 -12.21 2.73 -10.39
CA SER A 99 -12.41 2.49 -8.96
C SER A 99 -13.59 3.28 -8.36
N THR A 100 -13.74 4.55 -8.73
CA THR A 100 -14.85 5.40 -8.29
C THR A 100 -16.22 4.85 -8.69
N ALA A 101 -16.35 4.31 -9.91
CA ALA A 101 -17.58 3.67 -10.38
C ALA A 101 -17.83 2.35 -9.65
N CYS A 102 -16.80 1.52 -9.47
CA CYS A 102 -16.90 0.23 -8.77
C CYS A 102 -17.38 0.41 -7.32
N ARG A 103 -16.85 1.41 -6.60
CA ARG A 103 -17.30 1.73 -5.24
C ARG A 103 -18.76 2.18 -5.18
N LYS A 104 -19.25 2.90 -6.19
CA LYS A 104 -20.66 3.33 -6.26
C LYS A 104 -21.58 2.15 -6.54
N LEU A 105 -21.18 1.24 -7.42
CA LEU A 105 -21.87 -0.02 -7.65
C LEU A 105 -21.87 -0.90 -6.39
N ASP A 106 -20.75 -0.97 -5.67
CA ASP A 106 -20.67 -1.73 -4.41
C ASP A 106 -21.58 -1.13 -3.33
N GLN A 107 -21.70 0.20 -3.23
CA GLN A 107 -22.66 0.84 -2.32
C GLN A 107 -24.11 0.43 -2.60
N MET A 108 -24.48 0.28 -3.88
CA MET A 108 -25.81 -0.22 -4.25
C MET A 108 -25.93 -1.71 -3.94
N LEU A 109 -24.89 -2.51 -4.18
CA LEU A 109 -24.85 -3.94 -3.87
C LEU A 109 -24.96 -4.21 -2.36
N GLN A 110 -24.32 -3.37 -1.53
CA GLN A 110 -24.43 -3.40 -0.08
C GLN A 110 -25.88 -3.17 0.39
N GLN A 111 -26.61 -2.24 -0.22
CA GLN A 111 -28.03 -2.01 0.10
C GLN A 111 -28.90 -3.23 -0.22
N LEU A 112 -28.59 -3.96 -1.29
CA LEU A 112 -29.26 -5.25 -1.56
C LEU A 112 -28.86 -6.31 -0.53
N SER A 113 -27.60 -6.31 -0.07
CA SER A 113 -27.13 -7.28 0.93
C SER A 113 -27.80 -7.08 2.30
N GLU A 114 -28.22 -5.85 2.65
CA GLU A 114 -29.03 -5.58 3.85
C GLU A 114 -30.42 -6.22 3.80
N VAL A 115 -30.91 -6.52 2.59
CA VAL A 115 -32.18 -7.21 2.35
C VAL A 115 -31.97 -8.72 2.36
N ASN A 116 -31.05 -9.21 1.52
CA ASN A 116 -30.74 -10.63 1.41
C ASN A 116 -29.26 -10.84 1.11
N HIS A 117 -28.47 -10.91 2.18
CA HIS A 117 -27.02 -11.14 2.11
C HIS A 117 -26.67 -12.43 1.38
N SER A 118 -27.40 -13.53 1.63
CA SER A 118 -27.12 -14.83 1.03
C SER A 118 -27.20 -14.81 -0.49
N VAL A 119 -28.23 -14.19 -1.06
CA VAL A 119 -28.39 -14.13 -2.53
C VAL A 119 -27.28 -13.31 -3.18
N VAL A 120 -26.94 -12.16 -2.60
CA VAL A 120 -25.88 -11.28 -3.11
C VAL A 120 -24.51 -11.96 -2.98
N LEU A 121 -24.24 -12.60 -1.85
CA LEU A 121 -22.99 -13.32 -1.60
C LEU A 121 -22.83 -14.50 -2.55
N GLU A 122 -23.85 -15.34 -2.73
CA GLU A 122 -23.78 -16.51 -3.61
C GLU A 122 -23.62 -16.11 -5.08
N GLU A 123 -24.27 -15.04 -5.54
CA GLU A 123 -24.09 -14.55 -6.91
C GLU A 123 -22.70 -13.93 -7.12
N THR A 124 -22.19 -13.17 -6.13
CA THR A 124 -20.82 -12.65 -6.14
C THR A 124 -19.81 -13.79 -6.14
N LYS A 125 -20.04 -14.82 -5.31
CA LYS A 125 -19.22 -16.02 -5.24
C LYS A 125 -19.20 -16.77 -6.56
N ALA A 126 -20.36 -16.97 -7.17
CA ALA A 126 -20.43 -17.60 -8.48
C ALA A 126 -19.63 -16.81 -9.53
N CYS A 127 -19.66 -15.47 -9.50
CA CYS A 127 -18.85 -14.63 -10.38
C CYS A 127 -17.35 -14.75 -10.11
N VAL A 128 -16.88 -14.66 -8.86
CA VAL A 128 -15.45 -14.77 -8.56
C VAL A 128 -14.93 -16.19 -8.87
N MET A 129 -15.74 -17.21 -8.63
CA MET A 129 -15.36 -18.60 -8.90
C MET A 129 -15.16 -18.88 -10.40
N THR A 130 -15.85 -18.19 -11.32
CA THR A 130 -15.56 -18.35 -12.76
C THR A 130 -14.17 -17.86 -13.12
N LEU A 131 -13.62 -16.86 -12.41
CA LEU A 131 -12.24 -16.40 -12.58
C LEU A 131 -11.25 -17.43 -12.02
N VAL A 132 -11.51 -17.96 -10.82
CA VAL A 132 -10.59 -18.88 -10.14
C VAL A 132 -10.57 -20.26 -10.80
N GLN A 133 -11.70 -20.75 -11.31
CA GLN A 133 -11.83 -22.06 -11.96
C GLN A 133 -11.50 -22.03 -13.47
N LYS A 134 -11.08 -20.88 -14.00
CA LYS A 134 -10.71 -20.75 -15.41
C LYS A 134 -9.49 -21.63 -15.71
N GLU A 135 -9.62 -22.53 -16.68
CA GLU A 135 -8.52 -23.43 -17.10
C GLU A 135 -7.32 -22.64 -17.63
N GLN A 136 -7.60 -21.55 -18.36
CA GLN A 136 -6.57 -20.66 -18.88
C GLN A 136 -5.95 -19.80 -17.78
N ILE A 137 -4.67 -19.45 -17.95
CA ILE A 137 -3.94 -18.51 -17.09
C ILE A 137 -4.67 -17.16 -17.07
N LEU A 138 -4.72 -16.53 -15.89
CA LEU A 138 -5.37 -15.25 -15.72
C LEU A 138 -4.74 -14.17 -16.61
N SER A 139 -5.59 -13.50 -17.38
CA SER A 139 -5.20 -12.34 -18.19
C SER A 139 -5.01 -11.08 -17.33
N ALA A 140 -4.46 -10.02 -17.91
CA ALA A 140 -4.38 -8.71 -17.23
C ALA A 140 -5.77 -8.20 -16.79
N LYS A 141 -6.79 -8.39 -17.63
CA LYS A 141 -8.19 -8.06 -17.30
C LYS A 141 -8.69 -8.87 -16.10
N ASP A 142 -8.38 -10.16 -16.05
CA ASP A 142 -8.78 -11.03 -14.94
C ASP A 142 -8.11 -10.56 -13.62
N LEU A 143 -6.80 -10.28 -13.64
CA LEU A 143 -6.07 -9.77 -12.46
C LEU A 143 -6.57 -8.40 -12.00
N GLN A 144 -6.88 -7.50 -12.94
CA GLN A 144 -7.50 -6.20 -12.63
C GLN A 144 -8.88 -6.36 -12.00
N THR A 145 -9.66 -7.35 -12.46
CA THR A 145 -10.97 -7.70 -11.88
C THR A 145 -10.82 -8.23 -10.46
N VAL A 146 -9.84 -9.09 -10.20
CA VAL A 146 -9.51 -9.54 -8.84
C VAL A 146 -9.13 -8.35 -7.95
N CYS A 147 -8.28 -7.43 -8.44
CA CYS A 147 -7.94 -6.22 -7.71
C CYS A 147 -9.18 -5.39 -7.36
N MET A 148 -10.10 -5.22 -8.31
CA MET A 148 -11.37 -4.51 -8.08
C MET A 148 -12.19 -5.17 -6.98
N PHE A 149 -12.37 -6.49 -6.99
CA PHE A 149 -13.12 -7.19 -5.94
C PHE A 149 -12.44 -7.07 -4.58
N LEU A 150 -11.11 -7.13 -4.54
CA LEU A 150 -10.35 -6.96 -3.30
C LEU A 150 -10.45 -5.52 -2.78
N GLU A 151 -10.19 -4.50 -3.60
CA GLU A 151 -10.08 -3.09 -3.18
C GLU A 151 -11.45 -2.46 -2.96
N ASP A 152 -12.33 -2.57 -3.96
CA ASP A 152 -13.51 -1.72 -4.12
C ASP A 152 -14.85 -2.43 -3.87
N SER A 153 -14.86 -3.76 -3.71
CA SER A 153 -16.06 -4.51 -3.36
C SER A 153 -16.02 -5.08 -1.94
N THR A 154 -17.09 -4.89 -1.18
CA THR A 154 -17.21 -5.46 0.17
C THR A 154 -17.58 -6.94 0.09
N MET A 155 -18.58 -7.27 -0.73
CA MET A 155 -18.99 -8.67 -0.99
C MET A 155 -17.90 -9.45 -1.71
N GLY A 156 -17.25 -8.83 -2.71
CA GLY A 156 -16.12 -9.44 -3.41
C GLY A 156 -15.00 -9.84 -2.47
N ARG A 157 -14.60 -8.93 -1.57
CA ARG A 157 -13.57 -9.20 -0.55
C ARG A 157 -13.98 -10.28 0.44
N GLU A 158 -15.25 -10.33 0.86
CA GLU A 158 -15.78 -11.41 1.70
C GLU A 158 -15.66 -12.78 1.00
N VAL A 159 -16.03 -12.85 -0.27
CA VAL A 159 -15.86 -14.05 -1.10
C VAL A 159 -14.37 -14.40 -1.23
N CYS A 160 -13.51 -13.42 -1.53
CA CYS A 160 -12.06 -13.66 -1.67
C CYS A 160 -11.43 -14.24 -0.39
N ARG A 161 -11.93 -13.91 0.81
CA ARG A 161 -11.49 -14.56 2.06
C ARG A 161 -11.80 -16.05 2.05
N GLN A 162 -13.00 -16.44 1.63
CA GLN A 162 -13.43 -17.85 1.61
C GLN A 162 -12.60 -18.71 0.63
N ILE A 163 -12.06 -18.09 -0.44
CA ILE A 163 -11.34 -18.79 -1.51
C ILE A 163 -9.87 -18.39 -1.61
N CYS A 164 -9.33 -17.76 -0.56
CA CYS A 164 -8.00 -17.17 -0.56
C CYS A 164 -6.89 -18.14 -1.02
N PRO A 165 -6.82 -19.41 -0.54
CA PRO A 165 -5.81 -20.35 -1.00
C PRO A 165 -5.88 -20.64 -2.51
N SER A 166 -7.09 -20.84 -3.04
CA SER A 166 -7.30 -21.08 -4.47
C SER A 166 -6.90 -19.87 -5.31
N LEU A 167 -7.22 -18.66 -4.84
CA LEU A 167 -6.82 -17.43 -5.51
C LEU A 167 -5.29 -17.29 -5.56
N LEU A 168 -4.60 -17.53 -4.44
CA LEU A 168 -3.14 -17.49 -4.36
C LEU A 168 -2.49 -18.55 -5.28
N SER A 169 -3.07 -19.76 -5.37
CA SER A 169 -2.63 -20.77 -6.33
C SER A 169 -2.67 -20.26 -7.77
N ARG A 170 -3.78 -19.62 -8.19
CA ARG A 170 -3.89 -19.06 -9.54
C ARG A 170 -2.87 -17.95 -9.80
N VAL A 171 -2.59 -17.12 -8.80
CA VAL A 171 -1.57 -16.06 -8.92
C VAL A 171 -0.16 -16.64 -9.01
N ALA A 172 0.14 -17.72 -8.27
CA ALA A 172 1.42 -18.43 -8.37
C ALA A 172 1.65 -18.98 -9.79
N GLU A 173 0.63 -19.55 -10.42
CA GLU A 173 0.70 -20.02 -11.81
C GLU A 173 0.96 -18.88 -12.80
N VAL A 174 0.33 -17.72 -12.59
CA VAL A 174 0.58 -16.52 -13.41
C VAL A 174 2.04 -16.11 -13.34
N PHE A 175 2.65 -16.10 -12.15
CA PHE A 175 4.06 -15.76 -12.01
C PHE A 175 4.99 -16.76 -12.69
N ALA A 176 4.72 -18.07 -12.54
CA ALA A 176 5.53 -19.10 -13.17
C ALA A 176 5.62 -18.87 -14.69
N VAL A 177 4.48 -18.61 -15.35
CA VAL A 177 4.47 -18.36 -16.79
C VAL A 177 5.05 -17.00 -17.16
N THR A 178 4.79 -15.96 -16.36
CA THR A 178 5.21 -14.59 -16.68
C THR A 178 6.72 -14.39 -16.51
N LEU A 179 7.34 -15.04 -15.52
CA LEU A 179 8.80 -14.96 -15.33
C LEU A 179 9.57 -15.92 -16.24
N GLU A 180 8.97 -16.96 -16.80
CA GLU A 180 9.63 -17.79 -17.83
C GLU A 180 9.76 -17.07 -19.18
N GLN A 181 8.80 -16.19 -19.52
CA GLN A 181 8.74 -15.53 -20.82
C GLN A 181 9.31 -14.09 -20.77
N ASP A 182 10.53 -13.90 -21.30
CA ASP A 182 11.25 -12.60 -21.31
C ASP A 182 10.39 -11.40 -21.76
N ALA A 183 9.59 -11.58 -22.83
CA ALA A 183 8.72 -10.52 -23.36
C ALA A 183 7.61 -10.09 -22.40
N SER A 184 7.22 -10.95 -21.46
CA SER A 184 6.12 -10.71 -20.52
C SER A 184 6.58 -10.28 -19.12
N ARG A 185 7.86 -10.46 -18.80
CA ARG A 185 8.47 -10.11 -17.50
C ARG A 185 8.23 -8.67 -17.08
N ASN A 186 8.28 -7.75 -18.06
CA ASN A 186 8.07 -6.32 -17.85
C ASN A 186 6.66 -5.83 -18.22
N GLY A 187 5.75 -6.76 -18.54
CA GLY A 187 4.39 -6.45 -18.97
C GLY A 187 3.43 -6.15 -17.82
N GLU A 188 2.26 -5.63 -18.19
CA GLU A 188 1.16 -5.28 -17.27
C GLU A 188 0.73 -6.47 -16.40
N ARG A 189 0.76 -7.70 -16.94
CA ARG A 189 0.38 -8.92 -16.22
C ARG A 189 1.26 -9.16 -14.98
N CYS A 190 2.57 -8.97 -15.10
CA CYS A 190 3.52 -9.11 -14.00
C CYS A 190 3.19 -8.09 -12.89
N TYR A 191 3.05 -6.82 -13.27
CA TYR A 191 2.71 -5.74 -12.35
C TYR A 191 1.38 -5.99 -11.63
N LEU A 192 0.33 -6.39 -12.36
CA LEU A 192 -0.98 -6.69 -11.77
C LEU A 192 -0.94 -7.92 -10.86
N ALA A 193 -0.14 -8.94 -11.17
CA ALA A 193 0.04 -10.10 -10.28
C ALA A 193 0.68 -9.69 -8.95
N VAL A 194 1.72 -8.85 -8.99
CA VAL A 194 2.31 -8.23 -7.78
C VAL A 194 1.28 -7.41 -7.03
N LYS A 195 0.47 -6.61 -7.75
CA LYS A 195 -0.61 -5.81 -7.15
C LYS A 195 -1.64 -6.69 -6.44
N VAL A 196 -2.09 -7.79 -7.05
CA VAL A 196 -3.00 -8.75 -6.41
C VAL A 196 -2.38 -9.30 -5.12
N CYS A 197 -1.09 -9.68 -5.14
CA CYS A 197 -0.40 -10.15 -3.93
C CYS A 197 -0.42 -9.11 -2.82
N LEU A 198 -0.04 -7.87 -3.13
CA LEU A 198 -0.10 -6.77 -2.17
C LEU A 198 -1.50 -6.62 -1.56
N GLN A 199 -2.54 -6.61 -2.40
CA GLN A 199 -3.92 -6.46 -1.93
C GLN A 199 -4.39 -7.63 -1.08
N VAL A 200 -4.03 -8.87 -1.44
CA VAL A 200 -4.36 -10.05 -0.63
C VAL A 200 -3.66 -9.99 0.73
N PHE A 201 -2.35 -9.69 0.77
CA PHE A 201 -1.59 -9.60 2.02
C PHE A 201 -2.07 -8.46 2.92
N GLN A 202 -2.55 -7.36 2.33
CA GLN A 202 -3.07 -6.22 3.09
C GLN A 202 -4.49 -6.43 3.60
N LEU A 203 -5.40 -6.89 2.73
CA LEU A 203 -6.83 -6.89 3.00
C LEU A 203 -7.33 -8.23 3.57
N LEU A 204 -6.60 -9.32 3.31
CA LEU A 204 -6.88 -10.67 3.79
C LEU A 204 -5.75 -11.17 4.72
N HIS A 205 -5.19 -10.26 5.52
CA HIS A 205 -4.03 -10.53 6.37
C HIS A 205 -4.25 -11.70 7.35
N ARG A 206 -5.49 -11.94 7.81
CA ARG A 206 -5.80 -13.05 8.71
C ARG A 206 -5.71 -14.39 8.00
N GLU A 207 -6.33 -14.48 6.84
CA GLU A 207 -6.33 -15.68 6.00
C GLU A 207 -4.89 -16.02 5.57
N VAL A 208 -4.12 -15.00 5.17
CA VAL A 208 -2.70 -15.16 4.82
C VAL A 208 -1.87 -15.56 6.04
N ALA A 209 -2.14 -15.00 7.22
CA ALA A 209 -1.39 -15.33 8.42
C ALA A 209 -1.46 -16.83 8.75
N HIS A 210 -2.63 -17.46 8.58
CA HIS A 210 -2.82 -18.90 8.78
C HIS A 210 -1.98 -19.74 7.80
N LEU A 211 -1.79 -19.28 6.57
CA LEU A 211 -1.00 -19.99 5.55
C LEU A 211 0.51 -19.88 5.77
N VAL A 212 0.96 -18.90 6.58
CA VAL A 212 2.37 -18.53 6.72
C VAL A 212 2.94 -18.85 8.10
N TRP A 213 2.20 -18.63 9.19
CA TRP A 213 2.74 -18.62 10.56
C TRP A 213 2.25 -19.76 11.47
N GLU A 214 1.40 -20.67 10.98
CA GLU A 214 0.99 -21.85 11.73
C GLU A 214 2.06 -22.98 11.69
N LYS A 215 1.98 -23.91 12.65
CA LYS A 215 2.96 -25.01 12.71
C LYS A 215 2.77 -25.92 11.49
N ASN A 216 3.85 -26.15 10.73
CA ASN A 216 3.88 -26.87 9.45
C ASN A 216 3.17 -26.18 8.27
N SER A 217 2.83 -24.88 8.38
CA SER A 217 2.17 -24.11 7.31
C SER A 217 3.18 -23.48 6.34
N GLY A 218 3.78 -24.30 5.49
CA GLY A 218 4.47 -23.82 4.30
C GLY A 218 3.56 -23.99 3.09
N ASP A 219 2.55 -23.14 2.93
CA ASP A 219 1.68 -23.25 1.75
C ASP A 219 2.53 -23.10 0.47
N SER A 220 2.45 -24.10 -0.41
CA SER A 220 3.30 -24.17 -1.59
C SER A 220 3.04 -23.02 -2.57
N ALA A 221 1.80 -22.53 -2.65
CA ALA A 221 1.47 -21.40 -3.51
C ALA A 221 2.03 -20.10 -2.94
N VAL A 222 1.90 -19.87 -1.63
CA VAL A 222 2.48 -18.66 -0.99
C VAL A 222 4.01 -18.68 -1.02
N GLN A 223 4.64 -19.82 -0.79
CA GLN A 223 6.10 -19.96 -0.93
C GLN A 223 6.55 -19.70 -2.37
N SER A 224 5.79 -20.22 -3.36
CA SER A 224 6.03 -19.93 -4.77
C SER A 224 5.90 -18.43 -5.04
N ILE A 225 4.84 -17.77 -4.58
CA ILE A 225 4.67 -16.32 -4.74
C ILE A 225 5.83 -15.56 -4.11
N LEU A 226 6.23 -15.88 -2.88
CA LEU A 226 7.36 -15.24 -2.21
C LEU A 226 8.65 -15.38 -3.04
N LYS A 227 8.91 -16.57 -3.60
CA LYS A 227 10.04 -16.81 -4.51
C LYS A 227 9.98 -15.87 -5.72
N HIS A 228 8.85 -15.78 -6.40
CA HIS A 228 8.72 -14.93 -7.58
C HIS A 228 8.82 -13.43 -7.22
N LEU A 229 8.27 -12.99 -6.10
CA LEU A 229 8.42 -11.60 -5.63
C LEU A 229 9.88 -11.27 -5.33
N MET A 230 10.63 -12.18 -4.72
CA MET A 230 12.07 -12.00 -4.48
C MET A 230 12.86 -11.98 -5.79
N SER A 231 12.57 -12.88 -6.73
CA SER A 231 13.13 -12.86 -8.09
C SER A 231 12.91 -11.51 -8.78
N ILE A 232 11.70 -10.94 -8.68
CA ILE A 232 11.38 -9.61 -9.21
C ILE A 232 12.26 -8.55 -8.53
N ILE A 233 12.28 -8.49 -7.19
CA ILE A 233 13.07 -7.53 -6.40
C ILE A 233 14.56 -7.58 -6.79
N LEU A 234 15.10 -8.78 -6.96
CA LEU A 234 16.52 -9.04 -7.24
C LEU A 234 16.92 -8.76 -8.69
N GLY A 235 15.96 -8.46 -9.57
CA GLY A 235 16.23 -7.91 -10.91
C GLY A 235 15.92 -8.85 -12.06
N GLU A 236 15.15 -9.92 -11.88
CA GLU A 236 14.63 -10.70 -13.02
C GLU A 236 13.70 -9.85 -13.93
N THR A 237 13.16 -8.76 -13.40
CA THR A 237 12.45 -7.74 -14.17
C THR A 237 13.24 -6.43 -14.14
N SER A 238 13.20 -5.66 -15.23
CA SER A 238 13.79 -4.31 -15.28
C SER A 238 12.79 -3.22 -14.90
N ASN A 239 11.50 -3.56 -14.78
CA ASN A 239 10.46 -2.61 -14.38
C ASN A 239 10.61 -2.20 -12.91
N ARG A 240 11.06 -0.96 -12.69
CA ARG A 240 11.28 -0.39 -11.35
C ARG A 240 10.02 -0.37 -10.49
N ASP A 241 8.86 -0.06 -11.07
CA ASP A 241 7.61 0.02 -10.31
C ASP A 241 7.18 -1.35 -9.81
N ALA A 242 7.35 -2.40 -10.63
CA ALA A 242 7.10 -3.78 -10.22
C ALA A 242 8.04 -4.22 -9.09
N ARG A 243 9.32 -3.82 -9.13
CA ARG A 243 10.30 -4.11 -8.06
C ARG A 243 9.94 -3.42 -6.76
N LEU A 244 9.65 -2.12 -6.79
CA LEU A 244 9.24 -1.36 -5.60
C LEU A 244 7.91 -1.87 -5.02
N LEU A 245 6.95 -2.22 -5.88
CA LEU A 245 5.68 -2.81 -5.45
C LEU A 245 5.87 -4.20 -4.85
N SER A 246 6.80 -5.01 -5.39
CA SER A 246 7.13 -6.33 -4.84
C SER A 246 7.76 -6.21 -3.46
N GLY A 247 8.67 -5.25 -3.25
CA GLY A 247 9.22 -4.97 -1.91
C GLY A 247 8.13 -4.60 -0.90
N THR A 248 7.14 -3.81 -1.34
CA THR A 248 5.96 -3.45 -0.53
C THR A 248 5.09 -4.68 -0.24
N ALA A 249 4.86 -5.56 -1.23
CA ALA A 249 4.09 -6.78 -1.04
C ALA A 249 4.78 -7.73 -0.05
N VAL A 250 6.08 -7.95 -0.15
CA VAL A 250 6.83 -8.80 0.80
C VAL A 250 6.80 -8.21 2.21
N ALA A 251 6.94 -6.89 2.37
CA ALA A 251 6.79 -6.24 3.68
C ALA A 251 5.37 -6.41 4.26
N MET A 252 4.33 -6.32 3.42
CA MET A 252 2.97 -6.60 3.84
C MET A 252 2.72 -8.07 4.19
N LEU A 253 3.41 -9.01 3.55
CA LEU A 253 3.40 -10.42 3.95
C LEU A 253 4.00 -10.59 5.35
N ILE A 254 5.14 -9.95 5.63
CA ILE A 254 5.77 -9.96 6.97
C ILE A 254 4.84 -9.36 8.04
N ASN A 255 4.07 -8.33 7.69
CA ASN A 255 3.07 -7.72 8.59
C ASN A 255 1.90 -8.64 8.97
N THR A 256 1.72 -9.78 8.31
CA THR A 256 0.72 -10.77 8.72
C THR A 256 1.15 -11.54 9.98
N SER A 257 2.39 -11.32 10.46
CA SER A 257 2.93 -11.98 11.65
C SER A 257 2.15 -11.63 12.94
N PRO A 258 1.94 -12.63 13.83
CA PRO A 258 1.36 -12.38 15.15
C PRO A 258 2.34 -11.60 16.04
N GLU A 259 1.85 -10.53 16.69
CA GLU A 259 2.66 -9.61 17.52
C GLU A 259 3.39 -10.34 18.66
N ALA A 260 2.74 -11.34 19.26
CA ALA A 260 3.21 -12.00 20.48
C ALA A 260 4.52 -12.80 20.33
N ARG A 261 5.03 -13.02 19.11
CA ARG A 261 6.14 -13.98 18.87
C ARG A 261 7.44 -13.34 18.39
N GLY A 262 7.45 -12.06 18.01
CA GLY A 262 8.64 -11.43 17.42
C GLY A 262 9.07 -11.99 16.05
N ASP A 263 8.35 -12.98 15.51
CA ASP A 263 8.64 -13.66 14.24
C ASP A 263 8.70 -12.69 13.05
N GLY A 264 7.90 -11.63 13.07
CA GLY A 264 7.92 -10.58 12.04
C GLY A 264 9.24 -9.82 11.99
N GLY A 265 9.85 -9.55 13.15
CA GLY A 265 11.17 -8.92 13.24
C GLY A 265 12.26 -9.79 12.64
N LEU A 266 12.25 -11.09 12.95
CA LEU A 266 13.19 -12.07 12.37
C LEU A 266 13.05 -12.18 10.84
N ALA A 267 11.81 -12.20 10.34
CA ALA A 267 11.55 -12.23 8.90
C ALA A 267 12.04 -10.95 8.20
N ALA A 268 11.81 -9.78 8.81
CA ALA A 268 12.31 -8.51 8.29
C ALA A 268 13.84 -8.42 8.32
N GLN A 269 14.48 -8.93 9.39
CA GLN A 269 15.93 -9.05 9.49
C GLN A 269 16.49 -9.98 8.40
N SER A 270 15.86 -11.15 8.19
CA SER A 270 16.22 -12.08 7.12
C SER A 270 16.10 -11.43 5.72
N LEU A 271 15.08 -10.59 5.51
CA LEU A 271 14.91 -9.84 4.26
C LEU A 271 16.01 -8.80 4.04
N LEU A 272 16.54 -8.18 5.08
CA LEU A 272 17.65 -7.21 4.97
C LEU A 272 18.98 -7.84 4.54
N GLN A 273 19.09 -9.16 4.53
CA GLN A 273 20.22 -9.86 3.91
C GLN A 273 20.30 -9.66 2.38
N VAL A 274 19.33 -8.96 1.76
CA VAL A 274 19.45 -8.41 0.39
C VAL A 274 20.71 -7.56 0.18
N THR A 275 21.30 -7.07 1.27
CA THR A 275 22.58 -6.35 1.24
C THR A 275 23.82 -7.23 1.17
N SER A 276 23.67 -8.55 1.36
CA SER A 276 24.74 -9.53 1.27
C SER A 276 25.12 -9.78 -0.19
N ALA A 277 26.41 -10.05 -0.43
CA ALA A 277 26.88 -10.56 -1.72
C ALA A 277 26.61 -12.07 -1.88
N ASP A 278 26.46 -12.78 -0.76
CA ASP A 278 26.26 -14.23 -0.74
C ASP A 278 24.78 -14.60 -0.85
N PRO A 279 24.45 -15.73 -1.52
CA PRO A 279 23.12 -16.31 -1.45
C PRO A 279 22.68 -16.54 0.00
N TRP A 280 21.39 -16.31 0.27
CA TRP A 280 20.84 -16.52 1.60
C TRP A 280 19.48 -17.20 1.56
N LEU A 281 19.07 -17.77 2.69
CA LEU A 281 17.75 -18.36 2.85
C LEU A 281 16.83 -17.36 3.55
N LEU A 282 15.91 -16.77 2.79
CA LEU A 282 14.84 -15.95 3.34
C LEU A 282 13.82 -16.82 4.07
N CYS A 283 13.57 -16.50 5.33
CA CYS A 283 12.57 -17.17 6.16
C CYS A 283 11.45 -16.19 6.53
N VAL A 284 10.21 -16.54 6.18
CA VAL A 284 8.99 -15.79 6.56
C VAL A 284 8.00 -16.79 7.14
N GLY A 285 7.97 -16.92 8.46
CA GLY A 285 7.20 -17.96 9.15
C GLY A 285 7.66 -19.36 8.73
N GLY A 286 6.73 -20.18 8.25
CA GLY A 286 7.00 -21.50 7.69
C GLY A 286 7.59 -21.49 6.28
N LEU A 287 7.58 -20.34 5.58
CA LEU A 287 8.06 -20.23 4.20
C LEU A 287 9.58 -20.11 4.14
N ARG A 288 10.19 -20.79 3.17
CA ARG A 288 11.64 -20.76 2.93
C ARG A 288 11.95 -20.56 1.46
N VAL A 289 12.73 -19.54 1.15
CA VAL A 289 13.10 -19.18 -0.23
C VAL A 289 14.60 -18.91 -0.31
N GLU A 290 15.28 -19.58 -1.22
CA GLU A 290 16.67 -19.27 -1.54
C GLU A 290 16.71 -18.01 -2.41
N CYS A 291 17.43 -16.99 -1.94
CA CYS A 291 17.60 -15.72 -2.62
C CYS A 291 19.05 -15.58 -3.10
N ARG A 292 19.21 -15.19 -4.37
CA ARG A 292 20.51 -15.02 -5.00
C ARG A 292 20.63 -13.59 -5.52
N PRO A 293 21.55 -12.77 -4.98
CA PRO A 293 21.77 -11.44 -5.49
C PRO A 293 22.17 -11.49 -6.97
N SER A 294 21.43 -10.80 -7.83
CA SER A 294 21.68 -10.79 -9.28
C SER A 294 22.07 -9.42 -9.85
N GLY A 295 21.94 -8.33 -9.07
CA GLY A 295 22.16 -6.97 -9.55
C GLY A 295 22.95 -6.08 -8.58
N SER A 296 23.61 -5.06 -9.12
CA SER A 296 24.31 -4.01 -8.35
C SER A 296 23.66 -2.63 -8.50
N ASP A 297 22.42 -2.57 -9.01
CA ASP A 297 21.73 -1.31 -9.32
C ASP A 297 21.12 -0.61 -8.09
N GLY A 298 21.17 -1.26 -6.94
CA GLY A 298 20.67 -0.76 -5.66
C GLY A 298 19.14 -0.67 -5.56
N VAL A 299 18.40 -1.05 -6.62
CA VAL A 299 16.93 -1.00 -6.64
C VAL A 299 16.35 -2.11 -5.77
N ASP A 300 17.05 -3.22 -5.63
CA ASP A 300 16.73 -4.31 -4.71
C ASP A 300 16.72 -3.84 -3.24
N ARG A 301 17.82 -3.23 -2.78
CA ARG A 301 17.96 -2.63 -1.45
C ARG A 301 16.93 -1.53 -1.25
N LEU A 302 16.71 -0.70 -2.26
CA LEU A 302 15.71 0.36 -2.23
C LEU A 302 14.28 -0.21 -2.09
N ALA A 303 13.93 -1.25 -2.85
CA ALA A 303 12.61 -1.87 -2.80
C ALA A 303 12.31 -2.48 -1.43
N VAL A 304 13.28 -3.22 -0.86
CA VAL A 304 13.16 -3.83 0.47
C VAL A 304 13.04 -2.76 1.55
N THR A 305 13.98 -1.81 1.60
CA THR A 305 13.98 -0.75 2.63
C THR A 305 12.72 0.11 2.56
N ARG A 306 12.30 0.51 1.35
CA ARG A 306 11.05 1.25 1.14
C ARG A 306 9.84 0.44 1.60
N GLY A 307 9.75 -0.82 1.22
CA GLY A 307 8.64 -1.70 1.59
C GLY A 307 8.49 -1.81 3.10
N LEU A 308 9.59 -2.16 3.79
CA LEU A 308 9.62 -2.26 5.25
C LEU A 308 9.21 -0.95 5.93
N LEU A 309 9.75 0.19 5.50
CA LEU A 309 9.44 1.48 6.10
C LEU A 309 8.03 1.99 5.80
N THR A 310 7.46 1.65 4.65
CA THR A 310 6.12 2.10 4.26
C THR A 310 5.04 1.32 4.99
N CYS A 311 5.29 0.03 5.22
CA CYS A 311 4.26 -0.90 5.61
C CYS A 311 4.43 -1.43 7.04
N CYS A 312 5.65 -1.67 7.50
CA CYS A 312 5.84 -2.45 8.73
C CYS A 312 5.24 -1.78 9.96
N ARG A 313 4.60 -2.60 10.79
CA ARG A 313 4.14 -2.16 12.10
C ARG A 313 5.33 -1.77 12.98
N LYS A 314 5.06 -0.93 13.99
CA LYS A 314 6.08 -0.43 14.91
C LYS A 314 6.82 -1.55 15.64
N ASP A 315 6.10 -2.57 16.13
CA ASP A 315 6.67 -3.73 16.83
C ASP A 315 7.71 -4.48 15.98
N ILE A 316 7.51 -4.55 14.67
CA ILE A 316 8.46 -5.18 13.74
C ILE A 316 9.67 -4.27 13.53
N LEU A 317 9.44 -2.97 13.32
CA LEU A 317 10.51 -1.97 13.12
C LEU A 317 11.39 -1.78 14.36
N THR A 318 10.84 -1.95 15.55
CA THR A 318 11.57 -1.81 16.82
C THR A 318 11.99 -3.13 17.42
N SER A 319 11.75 -4.24 16.70
CA SER A 319 12.18 -5.57 17.14
C SER A 319 13.69 -5.60 17.40
N PRO A 320 14.11 -6.24 18.51
CA PRO A 320 15.52 -6.34 18.85
C PRO A 320 16.25 -7.27 17.88
N LEU A 321 17.43 -6.86 17.40
CA LEU A 321 18.25 -7.73 16.54
C LEU A 321 19.18 -8.62 17.36
N ASP A 322 19.57 -8.15 18.55
CA ASP A 322 20.37 -8.87 19.53
C ASP A 322 20.00 -8.44 20.96
N ASN A 323 20.67 -9.03 21.95
CA ASN A 323 20.47 -8.69 23.36
C ASN A 323 21.21 -7.40 23.79
N ASN A 324 21.86 -6.68 22.87
CA ASN A 324 22.68 -5.49 23.17
C ASN A 324 21.92 -4.17 22.98
N GLY A 325 20.59 -4.19 22.96
CA GLY A 325 19.78 -2.99 22.77
C GLY A 325 19.85 -2.43 21.35
N THR A 326 20.10 -3.30 20.36
CA THR A 326 19.99 -2.96 18.93
C THR A 326 18.58 -3.24 18.42
N CYS A 327 18.11 -2.48 17.43
CA CYS A 327 16.78 -2.66 16.84
C CYS A 327 16.78 -2.55 15.32
N LEU A 328 15.79 -3.15 14.66
CA LEU A 328 15.72 -3.22 13.20
C LEU A 328 15.77 -1.83 12.52
N ILE A 329 15.05 -0.83 13.04
CA ILE A 329 14.98 0.51 12.43
C ILE A 329 16.32 1.27 12.48
N LEU A 330 17.08 1.14 13.58
CA LEU A 330 18.35 1.85 13.75
C LEU A 330 19.55 1.06 13.25
N ASP A 331 19.61 -0.23 13.53
CA ASP A 331 20.82 -1.03 13.34
C ASP A 331 20.71 -1.92 12.10
N GLY A 332 19.48 -2.22 11.63
CA GLY A 332 19.22 -2.93 10.39
C GLY A 332 19.02 -1.99 9.20
N LEU A 333 17.99 -1.15 9.25
CA LEU A 333 17.53 -0.34 8.11
C LEU A 333 18.43 0.87 7.85
N PHE A 334 18.84 1.62 8.88
CA PHE A 334 19.60 2.84 8.70
C PHE A 334 20.95 2.62 7.99
N PRO A 335 21.76 1.59 8.29
CA PRO A 335 22.99 1.33 7.53
C PRO A 335 22.74 1.17 6.03
N VAL A 336 21.66 0.48 5.64
CA VAL A 336 21.29 0.29 4.23
C VAL A 336 20.87 1.61 3.59
N VAL A 337 19.99 2.37 4.26
CA VAL A 337 19.55 3.69 3.77
C VAL A 337 20.71 4.65 3.65
N SER A 338 21.62 4.66 4.63
CA SER A 338 22.82 5.51 4.60
C SER A 338 23.76 5.14 3.47
N ALA A 339 23.96 3.85 3.19
CA ALA A 339 24.79 3.40 2.07
C ALA A 339 24.18 3.85 0.74
N LEU A 340 22.87 3.66 0.55
CA LEU A 340 22.16 4.12 -0.65
C LEU A 340 22.28 5.63 -0.87
N CYS A 341 22.26 6.44 0.20
CA CYS A 341 22.46 7.89 0.11
C CYS A 341 23.90 8.32 -0.24
N GLU A 342 24.88 7.46 0.00
CA GLU A 342 26.29 7.70 -0.34
C GLU A 342 26.59 7.23 -1.78
N GLU A 343 25.83 6.26 -2.29
CA GLU A 343 25.91 5.76 -3.66
C GLU A 343 25.25 6.73 -4.67
N LYS A 344 25.96 7.05 -5.76
CA LYS A 344 25.43 7.88 -6.85
C LYS A 344 24.60 7.04 -7.81
N LEU A 345 23.42 6.61 -7.38
CA LEU A 345 22.50 5.79 -8.17
C LEU A 345 21.59 6.62 -9.09
N ASP A 346 21.16 6.06 -10.21
CA ASP A 346 20.17 6.67 -11.12
C ASP A 346 18.78 6.85 -10.47
N CYS A 347 18.56 6.24 -9.31
CA CYS A 347 17.32 6.30 -8.52
C CYS A 347 17.42 7.22 -7.29
N HIS A 348 18.40 8.13 -7.25
CA HIS A 348 18.72 8.98 -6.10
C HIS A 348 17.53 9.76 -5.52
N TYR A 349 16.56 10.17 -6.35
CA TYR A 349 15.31 10.78 -5.89
C TYR A 349 14.54 9.87 -4.90
N TYR A 350 14.40 8.59 -5.25
CA TYR A 350 13.70 7.62 -4.41
C TYR A 350 14.50 7.27 -3.15
N VAL A 351 15.83 7.28 -3.24
CA VAL A 351 16.70 7.09 -2.07
C VAL A 351 16.43 8.18 -1.02
N PHE A 352 16.33 9.46 -1.44
CA PHE A 352 16.01 10.56 -0.52
C PHE A 352 14.58 10.53 0.01
N GLN A 353 13.63 10.03 -0.79
CA GLN A 353 12.29 9.73 -0.32
C GLN A 353 12.32 8.68 0.80
N VAL A 354 13.08 7.60 0.63
CA VAL A 354 13.24 6.54 1.65
C VAL A 354 13.98 7.04 2.88
N PHE A 355 15.01 7.87 2.74
CA PHE A 355 15.69 8.50 3.86
C PHE A 355 14.76 9.38 4.69
N THR A 356 13.94 10.20 4.03
CA THR A 356 12.91 11.02 4.69
C THR A 356 11.87 10.15 5.39
N LEU A 357 11.46 9.05 4.74
CA LEU A 357 10.53 8.08 5.32
C LEU A 357 11.12 7.40 6.56
N TRP A 358 12.39 6.98 6.50
CA TRP A 358 13.10 6.40 7.65
C TRP A 358 13.13 7.37 8.84
N LEU A 359 13.45 8.65 8.64
CA LEU A 359 13.42 9.65 9.71
C LEU A 359 12.01 9.82 10.32
N ARG A 360 10.96 9.74 9.49
CA ARG A 360 9.57 9.80 9.95
C ARG A 360 9.22 8.57 10.79
N CYS A 361 9.52 7.38 10.30
CA CYS A 361 9.30 6.14 11.04
C CYS A 361 10.09 6.12 12.36
N LEU A 362 11.33 6.60 12.36
CA LEU A 362 12.15 6.72 13.56
C LEU A 362 11.45 7.63 14.57
N LYS A 363 11.02 8.83 14.14
CA LYS A 363 10.28 9.76 14.98
C LYS A 363 9.02 9.11 15.57
N ASP A 364 8.26 8.40 14.74
CA ASP A 364 6.99 7.78 15.15
C ASP A 364 7.20 6.59 16.10
N CYS A 365 8.39 5.99 16.12
CA CYS A 365 8.76 4.85 16.99
C CYS A 365 9.75 5.23 18.09
N LEU A 366 9.91 6.52 18.40
CA LEU A 366 10.97 6.98 19.32
C LEU A 366 10.84 6.40 20.73
N GLU A 367 9.61 6.28 21.24
CA GLU A 367 9.38 5.78 22.59
C GLU A 367 9.85 4.34 22.74
N GLU A 368 9.42 3.48 21.83
CA GLU A 368 9.80 2.06 21.78
C GLU A 368 11.31 1.90 21.54
N VAL A 369 11.91 2.74 20.70
CA VAL A 369 13.36 2.74 20.46
C VAL A 369 14.14 3.16 21.72
N TRP A 370 13.65 4.14 22.49
CA TRP A 370 14.27 4.51 23.77
C TRP A 370 14.17 3.40 24.81
N GLU A 371 13.08 2.63 24.82
CA GLU A 371 12.93 1.47 25.70
C GLU A 371 13.94 0.38 25.38
N VAL A 372 14.15 0.06 24.09
CA VAL A 372 15.14 -0.94 23.66
C VAL A 372 16.55 -0.49 23.97
N ARG A 373 16.86 0.80 23.73
CA ARG A 373 18.23 1.31 23.80
C ARG A 373 18.66 1.80 25.18
N GLY A 374 17.72 2.30 25.98
CA GLY A 374 17.97 2.87 27.30
C GLY A 374 18.81 4.16 27.32
N ALA A 375 19.10 4.77 26.16
CA ALA A 375 19.99 5.92 26.04
C ALA A 375 19.54 6.89 24.93
N PRO A 376 19.94 8.19 24.97
CA PRO A 376 19.60 9.16 23.94
C PRO A 376 20.23 8.80 22.59
N LEU A 377 19.51 9.01 21.50
CA LEU A 377 19.92 8.57 20.17
C LEU A 377 21.00 9.45 19.54
N LEU A 378 20.89 10.76 19.75
CA LEU A 378 21.66 11.80 19.09
C LEU A 378 22.66 12.51 20.03
N GLN A 379 23.29 11.75 20.93
CA GLN A 379 24.39 12.27 21.75
C GLN A 379 25.61 12.71 20.92
N GLU A 380 26.50 13.50 21.53
CA GLU A 380 27.50 14.24 20.77
C GLU A 380 28.51 13.36 20.03
N ASP A 381 28.95 12.31 20.70
CA ASP A 381 29.96 11.37 20.22
C ASP A 381 29.37 10.18 19.46
N HIS A 382 28.05 10.14 19.30
CA HIS A 382 27.38 9.01 18.70
C HIS A 382 27.52 9.02 17.16
N GLY A 383 27.92 7.89 16.59
CA GLY A 383 28.15 7.72 15.14
C GLY A 383 26.93 8.08 14.29
N LEU A 384 25.71 7.82 14.81
CA LEU A 384 24.44 8.12 14.16
C LEU A 384 24.29 9.62 13.84
N ARG A 385 24.50 10.49 14.83
CA ARG A 385 24.36 11.95 14.66
C ARG A 385 25.31 12.48 13.60
N ARG A 386 26.56 11.99 13.61
CA ARG A 386 27.59 12.38 12.63
C ARG A 386 27.20 11.93 11.22
N ARG A 387 26.70 10.70 11.07
CA ARG A 387 26.30 10.13 9.78
C ARG A 387 25.07 10.83 9.19
N LEU A 388 24.04 11.06 10.00
CA LEU A 388 22.84 11.82 9.59
C LEU A 388 23.17 13.23 9.14
N THR A 389 23.99 13.94 9.93
CA THR A 389 24.42 15.29 9.57
C THR A 389 25.22 15.30 8.27
N ARG A 390 26.06 14.29 8.03
CA ARG A 390 26.83 14.14 6.80
C ARG A 390 25.93 13.88 5.60
N VAL A 391 25.01 12.92 5.69
CA VAL A 391 24.08 12.57 4.59
C VAL A 391 23.24 13.77 4.16
N ILE A 392 22.63 14.46 5.13
CA ILE A 392 21.82 15.66 4.86
C ILE A 392 22.66 16.75 4.21
N TRP A 393 23.84 17.04 4.76
CA TRP A 393 24.66 18.14 4.26
C TRP A 393 25.24 17.88 2.88
N ASN A 394 25.73 16.67 2.61
CA ASN A 394 26.30 16.30 1.32
C ASN A 394 25.28 16.42 0.17
N ASN A 395 23.99 16.37 0.48
CA ASN A 395 22.91 16.35 -0.50
C ASN A 395 22.03 17.59 -0.48
N ALA A 396 22.29 18.55 0.40
CA ALA A 396 21.49 19.77 0.54
C ALA A 396 21.58 20.69 -0.70
N GLU A 397 22.67 20.61 -1.45
CA GLU A 397 22.86 21.32 -2.72
C GLU A 397 22.76 20.38 -3.93
N SER A 398 22.05 19.25 -3.79
CA SER A 398 21.86 18.33 -4.90
C SER A 398 21.28 19.05 -6.13
N PRO A 399 21.85 18.86 -7.32
CA PRO A 399 21.35 19.49 -8.55
C PRO A 399 20.05 18.84 -9.04
N LEU A 400 19.62 17.73 -8.43
CA LEU A 400 18.42 16.99 -8.81
C LEU A 400 17.16 17.67 -8.24
N GLU A 401 16.19 17.91 -9.12
CA GLU A 401 14.90 18.52 -8.76
C GLU A 401 14.15 17.67 -7.72
N GLY A 402 13.56 18.32 -6.71
CA GLY A 402 12.84 17.68 -5.61
C GLY A 402 13.70 17.02 -4.52
N VAL A 403 14.97 16.67 -4.80
CA VAL A 403 15.87 16.11 -3.75
C VAL A 403 16.09 17.12 -2.64
N SER A 404 16.27 18.39 -2.98
CA SER A 404 16.43 19.47 -2.01
C SER A 404 15.25 19.54 -1.05
N GLU A 405 14.00 19.40 -1.51
CA GLU A 405 12.81 19.41 -0.63
C GLU A 405 12.84 18.28 0.39
N PHE A 406 13.22 17.06 -0.03
CA PHE A 406 13.41 15.93 0.88
C PHE A 406 14.54 16.17 1.88
N VAL A 407 15.66 16.78 1.46
CA VAL A 407 16.75 17.12 2.38
C VAL A 407 16.30 18.14 3.42
N HIS A 408 15.55 19.18 3.02
CA HIS A 408 14.99 20.16 3.97
C HIS A 408 13.98 19.54 4.92
N GLY A 409 13.09 18.68 4.42
CA GLY A 409 12.16 17.91 5.25
C GLY A 409 12.88 17.00 6.25
N SER A 410 13.91 16.30 5.80
CA SER A 410 14.77 15.45 6.62
C SER A 410 15.53 16.25 7.69
N PHE A 411 16.04 17.43 7.35
CA PHE A 411 16.69 18.32 8.30
C PHE A 411 15.72 18.75 9.41
N ARG A 412 14.47 19.10 9.07
CA ARG A 412 13.43 19.42 10.05
C ARG A 412 13.15 18.22 10.97
N LEU A 413 12.95 17.03 10.40
CA LEU A 413 12.70 15.81 11.16
C LEU A 413 13.85 15.47 12.12
N LEU A 414 15.10 15.61 11.69
CA LEU A 414 16.28 15.39 12.54
C LEU A 414 16.26 16.33 13.77
N LEU A 415 15.94 17.61 13.56
CA LEU A 415 15.85 18.58 14.65
C LEU A 415 14.69 18.26 15.60
N GLU A 416 13.55 17.82 15.09
CA GLU A 416 12.42 17.39 15.92
C GLU A 416 12.76 16.16 16.76
N VAL A 417 13.39 15.14 16.16
CA VAL A 417 13.88 13.94 16.89
C VAL A 417 14.86 14.34 17.99
N TYR A 418 15.81 15.22 17.68
CA TYR A 418 16.79 15.70 18.65
C TYR A 418 16.16 16.49 19.82
N GLN A 419 15.14 17.31 19.56
CA GLN A 419 14.38 17.98 20.63
C GLN A 419 13.68 16.98 21.53
N LEU A 420 13.05 15.96 20.95
CA LEU A 420 12.35 14.91 21.71
C LEU A 420 13.34 14.12 22.59
N ASP A 421 14.50 13.74 22.04
CA ASP A 421 15.62 13.13 22.78
C ASP A 421 16.04 13.99 23.98
N CYS A 422 16.27 15.29 23.76
CA CYS A 422 16.70 16.20 24.83
C CYS A 422 15.65 16.33 25.93
N ARG A 423 14.36 16.44 25.56
CA ARG A 423 13.26 16.53 26.52
C ARG A 423 13.12 15.26 27.36
N ARG A 424 13.28 14.08 26.75
CA ARG A 424 13.15 12.79 27.44
C ARG A 424 14.27 12.57 28.45
N PHE A 425 15.51 12.88 28.08
CA PHE A 425 16.71 12.57 28.88
C PHE A 425 17.31 13.78 29.61
N GLY A 426 16.63 14.93 29.62
CA GLY A 426 17.09 16.14 30.31
C GLY A 426 18.33 16.79 29.68
N GLY A 427 18.60 16.51 28.39
CA GLY A 427 19.75 17.05 27.67
C GLY A 427 19.59 18.53 27.32
N ALA A 428 20.69 19.29 27.31
CA ALA A 428 20.67 20.64 26.79
C ALA A 428 20.51 20.61 25.26
N GLU A 429 19.43 21.16 24.72
CA GLU A 429 19.19 21.20 23.26
C GLU A 429 20.32 21.96 22.51
N ARG A 430 21.07 22.84 23.18
CA ARG A 430 21.95 23.83 22.54
C ARG A 430 23.10 23.31 21.65
N PRO A 431 23.80 22.20 21.92
CA PRO A 431 25.03 21.84 21.19
C PRO A 431 24.83 21.58 19.69
N LEU A 432 23.87 20.73 19.30
CA LEU A 432 23.63 20.42 17.89
C LEU A 432 23.13 21.65 17.12
N TYR A 433 22.20 22.42 17.70
CA TYR A 433 21.71 23.66 17.09
C TYR A 433 22.83 24.66 16.84
N LEU A 434 23.71 24.89 17.82
CA LEU A 434 24.83 25.80 17.68
C LEU A 434 25.83 25.31 16.64
N ALA A 435 26.12 24.01 16.60
CA ALA A 435 26.99 23.42 15.58
C ALA A 435 26.44 23.63 14.16
N LEU A 436 25.15 23.38 13.96
CA LEU A 436 24.47 23.59 12.69
C LEU A 436 24.40 25.07 12.30
N LEU A 437 24.07 25.96 13.25
CA LEU A 437 24.02 27.41 13.04
C LEU A 437 25.39 27.98 12.66
N ARG A 438 26.48 27.55 13.32
CA ARG A 438 27.85 27.94 12.95
C ARG A 438 28.16 27.52 11.52
N ARG A 439 27.77 26.30 11.14
CA ARG A 439 28.00 25.76 9.79
C ARG A 439 27.19 26.50 8.73
N ILE A 440 25.92 26.81 8.98
CA ILE A 440 25.09 27.64 8.08
C ILE A 440 25.67 29.05 7.97
N SER A 441 26.17 29.61 9.08
CA SER A 441 26.77 30.95 9.09
C SER A 441 28.03 31.04 8.23
N SER A 442 28.78 29.93 8.08
CA SER A 442 29.96 29.83 7.23
C SER A 442 29.69 29.63 5.73
N LEU A 443 28.44 29.36 5.32
CA LEU A 443 28.11 29.19 3.91
C LEU A 443 28.13 30.53 3.13
N PRO A 444 28.31 30.52 1.80
CA PRO A 444 28.04 31.68 0.95
C PRO A 444 26.55 32.04 0.94
N TRP A 445 26.21 33.31 0.72
CA TRP A 445 24.85 33.83 0.88
C TRP A 445 23.81 33.15 -0.03
N GLN A 446 24.21 32.71 -1.23
CA GLN A 446 23.36 31.99 -2.18
C GLN A 446 22.88 30.64 -1.64
N ALA A 447 23.68 29.99 -0.80
CA ALA A 447 23.33 28.75 -0.13
C ALA A 447 22.52 29.00 1.15
N LYS A 448 22.80 30.09 1.88
CA LYS A 448 22.05 30.45 3.12
C LYS A 448 20.56 30.64 2.90
N ALA A 449 20.16 31.23 1.77
CA ALA A 449 18.75 31.49 1.45
C ALA A 449 17.90 30.21 1.28
N LYS A 450 18.55 29.06 1.06
CA LYS A 450 17.88 27.77 0.84
C LYS A 450 17.53 27.05 2.14
N TYR A 451 18.30 27.28 3.21
CA TYR A 451 18.04 26.67 4.51
C TYR A 451 17.04 27.52 5.30
N PRO A 452 15.88 26.97 5.72
CA PRO A 452 15.03 27.68 6.67
C PRO A 452 15.84 27.94 7.95
N PRO A 453 15.78 29.14 8.54
CA PRO A 453 16.34 29.34 9.87
C PRO A 453 15.72 28.29 10.79
N PRO A 454 16.49 27.60 11.64
CA PRO A 454 15.94 26.64 12.57
C PRO A 454 14.88 27.38 13.39
N ARG A 455 13.59 27.10 13.11
CA ARG A 455 12.46 27.75 13.77
C ARG A 455 12.37 27.19 15.18
N CYS A 456 13.26 27.67 16.05
CA CYS A 456 13.08 27.59 17.49
C CYS A 456 12.28 28.82 17.93
N SER A 457 11.45 28.66 18.95
CA SER A 457 10.62 29.75 19.49
C SER A 457 11.46 31.02 19.78
N PRO A 458 10.88 32.23 19.67
CA PRO A 458 11.60 33.50 19.74
C PRO A 458 12.30 33.78 21.07
N THR A 459 12.15 32.91 22.08
CA THR A 459 12.78 33.05 23.38
C THR A 459 14.23 32.53 23.47
N TRP A 460 14.79 31.91 22.40
CA TRP A 460 16.05 31.15 22.52
C TRP A 460 17.18 31.50 21.54
N ALA A 461 16.96 32.36 20.55
CA ALA A 461 18.06 32.89 19.74
C ALA A 461 18.60 34.18 20.37
N PRO A 462 19.92 34.34 20.61
CA PRO A 462 20.47 35.63 21.01
C PRO A 462 20.08 36.67 19.94
N ALA A 463 19.50 37.80 20.36
CA ALA A 463 18.95 38.85 19.47
C ALA A 463 19.90 39.27 18.33
N ARG A 464 21.22 39.08 18.49
CA ARG A 464 22.23 39.31 17.45
C ARG A 464 22.08 38.43 16.20
N TYR A 465 21.58 37.20 16.32
CA TYR A 465 21.48 36.25 15.20
C TYR A 465 20.19 36.41 14.39
N TRP A 466 19.11 36.86 15.02
CA TRP A 466 17.86 37.18 14.33
C TRP A 466 18.03 38.41 13.41
N ASN A 467 18.80 39.39 13.87
CA ASN A 467 19.15 40.58 13.08
C ASN A 467 19.97 40.23 11.84
N THR A 468 20.80 39.17 11.86
CA THR A 468 21.56 38.74 10.68
C THR A 468 20.66 38.12 9.62
N PHE A 469 19.58 37.43 10.01
CA PHE A 469 18.61 36.84 9.07
C PHE A 469 17.58 37.86 8.56
N GLN A 470 17.23 38.89 9.35
CA GLN A 470 16.32 39.97 8.93
C GLN A 470 16.97 41.04 8.04
N SER A 471 18.30 41.15 8.04
CA SER A 471 19.02 42.11 7.19
C SER A 471 19.18 41.70 5.73
N PHE A 472 18.64 40.54 5.31
CA PHE A 472 18.68 40.11 3.92
C PHE A 472 17.49 40.67 3.14
N PRO A 473 17.70 41.23 1.94
CA PRO A 473 16.61 41.71 1.11
C PRO A 473 15.72 40.52 0.74
N VAL A 474 14.43 40.64 1.06
CA VAL A 474 13.40 39.75 0.55
C VAL A 474 13.31 40.03 -0.95
N ILE A 475 13.88 39.15 -1.77
CA ILE A 475 13.58 39.13 -3.20
C ILE A 475 12.24 38.42 -3.32
N SER A 476 11.22 39.24 -3.59
CA SER A 476 9.84 38.90 -3.94
C SER A 476 9.72 38.00 -5.15
#